data_AF-A0A5S6PYV7-F1
#
_entry.id   AF-A0A5S6PYV7-F1
#
_cell.length_a   1.000
_cell.length_b   1.000
_cell.length_c   1.000
_cell.angle_alpha   90.00
_cell.angle_beta   90.00
_cell.angle_gamma   90.00
#
_symmetry.space_group_name_H-M   'P 1'
#
loop_
_entity.id
_entity.type
_entity.pdbx_description
1 polymer ?
#
loop_
_entity_poly.entity_id
_entity_poly.type
_entity_poly.pdbx_seq_one_letter_code
_entity_poly.pdbx_strand_id
1 'polypeptide(L)'
;MQFAGGEENSIEEFVKSLHQLGVNVVVSGGKLGDLYVHFLNKYKMIGVKVGSKFDLRRLCRCIGAVPIPTLRIPAVEEIGECDQVYIDEIGSDELVFFKQNLTAGQIASIIIRGSSPNVMDDTERAIIDGVNNFRILTRDNRLLAGGGAVELELARQIEKYGALCPGMEQYSINKFAVSMEVLPKQLADNSGAKSINLLSQLRTVHQDGKKTYGLNVTPEGTTVADMIPLGTYDPYLTKYWMIKLATNLAVTLLNVDQIIMAKQAEGPLPKTPGKMDPTDDD
;
A
#
# COMPACT_ATOMS: atom_id res chain seq x y z
N MET A 1 25.69 0.56 48.51
CA MET A 1 24.97 1.85 48.40
C MET A 1 25.60 2.85 47.43
N GLN A 2 26.92 2.83 47.18
CA GLN A 2 27.56 3.78 46.23
C GLN A 2 27.25 3.52 44.74
N PHE A 3 26.86 2.30 44.34
CA PHE A 3 26.56 1.98 42.94
C PHE A 3 25.25 2.62 42.43
N ALA A 4 24.18 2.60 43.23
CA ALA A 4 22.89 3.15 42.82
C ALA A 4 22.95 4.67 42.57
N GLY A 5 23.61 5.43 43.47
CA GLY A 5 23.80 6.87 43.27
C GLY A 5 24.75 7.20 42.10
N GLY A 6 25.70 6.31 41.77
CA GLY A 6 26.57 6.48 40.61
C GLY A 6 25.83 6.35 39.27
N GLU A 7 24.90 5.39 39.19
CA GLU A 7 24.05 5.22 38.00
C GLU A 7 23.10 6.42 37.82
N GLU A 8 22.47 6.90 38.89
CA GLU A 8 21.59 8.07 38.85
C GLU A 8 22.34 9.33 38.35
N ASN A 9 23.55 9.58 38.89
CA ASN A 9 24.37 10.71 38.47
C ASN A 9 24.78 10.59 36.99
N SER A 10 25.11 9.38 36.52
CA SER A 10 25.49 9.15 35.12
C SER A 10 24.32 9.43 34.16
N ILE A 11 23.10 9.03 34.55
CA ILE A 11 21.89 9.28 33.78
C ILE A 11 21.55 10.78 33.79
N GLU A 12 21.68 11.45 34.94
CA GLU A 12 21.43 12.88 35.04
C GLU A 12 22.40 13.68 34.18
N GLU A 13 23.70 13.35 34.20
CA GLU A 13 24.72 13.98 33.35
C GLU A 13 24.39 13.81 31.86
N PHE A 14 23.95 12.60 31.45
CA PHE A 14 23.55 12.33 30.08
C PHE A 14 22.34 13.19 29.65
N VAL A 15 21.27 13.21 30.44
CA VAL A 15 20.07 13.99 30.13
C VAL A 15 20.36 15.50 30.16
N LYS A 16 21.22 15.96 31.07
CA LYS A 16 21.68 17.34 31.13
C LYS A 16 22.47 17.74 29.88
N SER A 17 23.30 16.84 29.35
CA SER A 17 24.04 17.10 28.10
C SER A 17 23.10 17.25 26.89
N LEU A 18 22.01 16.46 26.82
CA LEU A 18 20.98 16.62 25.78
C LEU A 18 20.26 17.97 25.89
N HIS A 19 19.95 18.40 27.11
CA HIS A 19 19.33 19.70 27.34
C HIS A 19 20.26 20.86 26.96
N GLN A 20 21.56 20.74 27.24
CA GLN A 20 22.57 21.74 26.83
C GLN A 20 22.69 21.89 25.31
N LEU A 21 22.42 20.82 24.55
CA LEU A 21 22.33 20.85 23.09
C LEU A 21 21.03 21.48 22.56
N GLY A 22 20.07 21.81 23.43
CA GLY A 22 18.78 22.37 23.04
C GLY A 22 17.77 21.35 22.53
N VAL A 23 17.93 20.07 22.87
CA VAL A 23 16.96 19.03 22.51
C VAL A 23 15.70 19.15 23.37
N ASN A 24 14.54 19.30 22.73
CA ASN A 24 13.25 19.41 23.42
C ASN A 24 12.46 18.09 23.46
N VAL A 25 12.67 17.23 22.46
CA VAL A 25 11.92 15.97 22.29
C VAL A 25 12.90 14.83 22.04
N VAL A 26 12.74 13.74 22.80
CA VAL A 26 13.54 12.52 22.66
C VAL A 26 12.61 11.39 22.21
N VAL A 27 12.92 10.78 21.06
CA VAL A 27 12.17 9.66 20.50
C VAL A 27 12.93 8.36 20.73
N SER A 28 12.30 7.39 21.39
CA SER A 28 12.87 6.05 21.63
C SER A 28 12.07 4.96 20.93
N GLY A 29 12.78 3.99 20.36
CA GLY A 29 12.18 2.77 19.81
C GLY A 29 11.69 1.78 20.89
N GLY A 30 12.19 1.94 22.12
CA GLY A 30 11.96 1.03 23.24
C GLY A 30 11.17 1.67 24.38
N LYS A 31 11.01 0.93 25.47
CA LYS A 31 10.50 1.50 26.73
C LYS A 31 11.56 2.46 27.29
N LEU A 32 11.11 3.62 27.78
CA LEU A 32 11.94 4.52 28.56
C LEU A 32 11.92 4.05 30.03
N GLY A 33 13.08 4.01 30.68
CA GLY A 33 13.17 3.67 32.11
C GLY A 33 12.72 4.83 33.00
N ASP A 34 12.21 4.52 34.19
CA ASP A 34 11.58 5.52 35.09
C ASP A 34 12.54 6.65 35.49
N LEU A 35 13.82 6.34 35.74
CA LEU A 35 14.85 7.35 36.03
C LEU A 35 15.03 8.33 34.87
N TYR A 36 15.05 7.85 33.63
CA TYR A 36 15.13 8.71 32.44
C TYR A 36 13.91 9.60 32.33
N VAL A 37 12.70 9.06 32.56
CA VAL A 37 11.46 9.85 32.53
C VAL A 37 11.47 10.93 33.61
N HIS A 38 11.94 10.62 34.82
CA HIS A 38 12.07 11.58 35.90
C HIS A 38 12.98 12.77 35.53
N PHE A 39 14.18 12.48 35.00
CA PHE A 39 15.10 13.54 34.59
C PHE A 39 14.61 14.30 33.35
N LEU A 40 14.01 13.63 32.36
CA LEU A 40 13.39 14.31 31.22
C LEU A 40 12.33 15.32 31.67
N ASN A 41 11.49 14.96 32.65
CA ASN A 41 10.51 15.86 33.25
C ASN A 41 11.16 17.03 34.01
N LYS A 42 12.24 16.77 34.75
CA LYS A 42 13.01 17.81 35.46
C LYS A 42 13.54 18.89 34.50
N TYR A 43 13.98 18.50 33.31
CA TYR A 43 14.49 19.39 32.26
C TYR A 43 13.42 19.82 31.23
N LYS A 44 12.13 19.52 31.46
CA LYS A 44 11.00 19.86 30.59
C LYS A 44 11.13 19.35 29.14
N MET A 45 11.69 18.14 28.98
CA MET A 45 11.77 17.45 27.68
C MET A 45 10.66 16.41 27.53
N ILE A 46 10.16 16.25 26.30
CA ILE A 46 9.14 15.24 25.98
C ILE A 46 9.83 13.93 25.58
N GLY A 47 9.49 12.83 26.27
CA GLY A 47 9.91 11.48 25.89
C GLY A 47 8.81 10.76 25.09
N VAL A 48 9.04 10.49 23.80
CA VAL A 48 8.09 9.79 22.93
C VAL A 48 8.57 8.37 22.65
N LYS A 49 7.67 7.40 22.79
CA LYS A 49 7.93 5.99 22.46
C LYS A 49 7.30 5.63 21.12
N VAL A 50 8.10 5.07 20.21
CA VAL A 50 7.64 4.57 18.90
C VAL A 50 8.00 3.08 18.80
N GLY A 51 7.01 2.19 18.88
CA GLY A 51 7.27 0.74 18.83
C GLY A 51 7.70 0.22 17.45
N SER A 52 7.30 0.91 16.39
CA SER A 52 7.56 0.51 15.00
C SER A 52 8.89 1.05 14.49
N LYS A 53 9.79 0.15 14.06
CA LYS A 53 11.05 0.53 13.40
C LYS A 53 10.82 1.29 12.09
N PHE A 54 9.72 1.01 11.39
CA PHE A 54 9.39 1.66 10.13
C PHE A 54 8.97 3.11 10.36
N ASP A 55 8.19 3.37 11.42
CA ASP A 55 7.73 4.72 11.72
C ASP A 55 8.83 5.58 12.31
N LEU A 56 9.74 5.01 13.10
CA LEU A 56 10.96 5.70 13.54
C LEU A 56 11.79 6.15 12.33
N ARG A 57 11.99 5.28 11.33
CA ARG A 57 12.72 5.63 10.11
C ARG A 57 11.99 6.71 9.28
N ARG A 58 10.66 6.66 9.22
CA ARG A 58 9.85 7.68 8.54
C ARG A 58 9.96 9.03 9.26
N LEU A 59 9.84 9.05 10.59
CA LEU A 59 10.00 10.25 11.40
C LEU A 59 11.37 10.89 11.22
N CYS A 60 12.44 10.08 11.26
CA CYS A 60 13.80 10.54 10.97
C CYS A 60 13.91 11.20 9.58
N ARG A 61 13.30 10.62 8.54
CA ARG A 61 13.28 11.22 7.19
C ARG A 61 12.47 12.51 7.10
N CYS A 62 11.39 12.62 7.87
CA CYS A 62 10.55 13.81 7.89
C CYS A 62 11.31 15.00 8.48
N ILE A 63 11.90 14.78 9.66
CA ILE A 63 12.56 15.80 10.49
C ILE A 63 14.03 16.02 10.06
N GLY A 64 14.60 15.12 9.28
CA GLY A 64 16.02 15.13 8.90
C GLY A 64 16.96 14.59 10.00
N ALA A 65 16.43 13.95 11.03
CA ALA A 65 17.22 13.36 12.11
C ALA A 65 17.87 12.03 11.71
N VAL A 66 19.02 11.71 12.30
CA VAL A 66 19.68 10.41 12.12
C VAL A 66 19.39 9.51 13.33
N PRO A 67 18.86 8.29 13.14
CA PRO A 67 18.61 7.39 14.25
C PRO A 67 19.92 6.86 14.83
N ILE A 68 20.14 7.08 16.13
CA ILE A 68 21.36 6.68 16.82
C ILE A 68 21.12 5.33 17.53
N PRO A 69 21.92 4.28 17.26
CA PRO A 69 21.72 2.96 17.85
C PRO A 69 22.24 2.84 19.28
N THR A 70 23.24 3.65 19.65
CA THR A 70 23.87 3.65 20.98
C THR A 70 23.48 4.90 21.76
N LEU A 71 23.40 4.78 23.09
CA LEU A 71 23.18 5.93 23.97
C LEU A 71 24.47 6.75 24.06
N ARG A 72 24.61 7.69 23.12
CA ARG A 72 25.69 8.68 23.08
C ARG A 72 25.11 10.07 22.89
N ILE A 73 25.92 11.07 23.18
CA ILE A 73 25.59 12.46 22.90
C ILE A 73 25.53 12.64 21.37
N PRO A 74 24.40 13.10 20.80
CA PRO A 74 24.28 13.34 19.36
C PRO A 74 25.17 14.50 18.93
N ALA A 75 25.70 14.42 17.70
CA ALA A 75 26.28 15.61 17.07
C ALA A 75 25.15 16.56 16.62
N VAL A 76 25.46 17.86 16.49
CA VAL A 76 24.46 18.87 16.08
C VAL A 76 23.85 18.53 14.72
N GLU A 77 24.61 17.91 13.82
CA GLU A 77 24.16 17.46 12.50
C GLU A 77 23.20 16.26 12.54
N GLU A 78 23.18 15.50 13.64
CA GLU A 78 22.32 14.32 13.79
C GLU A 78 20.94 14.68 14.37
N ILE A 79 20.80 15.90 14.90
CA ILE A 79 19.57 16.43 15.48
C ILE A 79 18.67 16.96 14.36
N GLY A 80 17.44 16.48 14.31
CA GLY A 80 16.45 16.98 13.36
C GLY A 80 15.64 18.16 13.91
N GLU A 81 15.07 18.94 13.00
CA GLU A 81 14.24 20.11 13.30
C GLU A 81 12.75 19.85 12.98
N CYS A 82 11.87 20.20 13.93
CA CYS A 82 10.42 20.08 13.78
C CYS A 82 9.75 21.35 14.31
N ASP A 83 8.76 21.86 13.58
CA ASP A 83 8.12 23.13 13.92
C ASP A 83 7.22 23.01 15.15
N GLN A 84 6.41 21.96 15.20
CA GLN A 84 5.42 21.76 16.27
C GLN A 84 5.34 20.30 16.66
N VAL A 85 5.52 20.05 17.96
CA VAL A 85 5.26 18.76 18.58
C VAL A 85 4.25 18.97 19.69
N TYR A 86 3.10 18.29 19.60
CA TYR A 86 2.05 18.39 20.60
C TYR A 86 1.26 17.09 20.69
N ILE A 87 0.52 16.94 21.79
CA ILE A 87 -0.37 15.80 22.04
C ILE A 87 -1.79 16.27 21.74
N ASP A 88 -2.52 15.50 20.96
CA ASP A 88 -3.93 15.75 20.66
C ASP A 88 -4.72 14.47 20.87
N GLU A 89 -5.94 14.61 21.38
CA GLU A 89 -6.85 13.48 21.57
C GLU A 89 -7.74 13.35 20.33
N ILE A 90 -7.60 12.23 19.62
CA ILE A 90 -8.48 11.92 18.49
C ILE A 90 -9.33 10.71 18.86
N GLY A 91 -10.62 10.95 19.11
CA GLY A 91 -11.57 9.92 19.50
C GLY A 91 -11.48 9.64 21.01
N SER A 92 -10.64 8.69 21.40
CA SER A 92 -10.40 8.34 22.81
C SER A 92 -8.94 8.04 23.13
N ASP A 93 -8.06 8.11 22.12
CA ASP A 93 -6.63 7.86 22.26
C ASP A 93 -5.87 9.18 22.13
N GLU A 94 -4.89 9.37 23.03
CA GLU A 94 -3.92 10.46 22.95
C GLU A 94 -2.85 10.12 21.89
N LEU A 95 -2.69 11.00 20.90
CA LEU A 95 -1.71 10.84 19.83
C LEU A 95 -0.69 11.99 19.86
N VAL A 96 0.57 11.67 19.55
CA VAL A 96 1.64 12.65 19.41
C VAL A 96 1.75 13.08 17.94
N PHE A 97 1.61 14.37 17.70
CA PHE A 97 1.72 14.98 16.38
C PHE A 97 3.08 15.64 16.20
N PHE A 98 3.79 15.24 15.15
CA PHE A 98 4.95 15.94 14.62
C PHE A 98 4.51 16.70 13.37
N LYS A 99 4.23 18.00 13.51
CA LYS A 99 3.82 18.87 12.39
C LYS A 99 5.00 19.72 11.94
N GLN A 100 5.20 19.73 10.63
CA GLN A 100 6.18 20.57 9.97
C GLN A 100 5.48 21.35 8.85
N ASN A 101 5.84 22.62 8.68
CA ASN A 101 5.31 23.47 7.64
C ASN A 101 5.73 22.95 6.26
N LEU A 102 4.78 23.04 5.32
CA LEU A 102 4.75 22.29 4.06
C LEU A 102 5.98 22.44 3.15
N THR A 103 6.84 23.44 3.35
CA THR A 103 7.96 23.74 2.46
C THR A 103 9.10 22.70 2.48
N ALA A 104 9.18 21.84 3.50
CA ALA A 104 10.24 20.82 3.63
C ALA A 104 9.75 19.39 3.92
N GLY A 105 8.47 19.19 4.24
CA GLY A 105 7.96 17.88 4.65
C GLY A 105 7.90 16.86 3.51
N GLN A 106 8.76 15.84 3.54
CA GLN A 106 8.73 14.72 2.57
C GLN A 106 7.63 13.70 2.86
N ILE A 107 7.04 13.74 4.05
CA ILE A 107 6.08 12.73 4.54
C ILE A 107 4.82 13.43 5.01
N ALA A 108 3.69 12.98 4.48
CA ALA A 108 2.36 13.36 4.94
C ALA A 108 1.64 12.10 5.45
N SER A 109 1.02 12.20 6.62
CA SER A 109 0.21 11.14 7.22
C SER A 109 -1.27 11.52 7.14
N ILE A 110 -2.11 10.58 6.71
CA ILE A 110 -3.57 10.74 6.67
C ILE A 110 -4.14 9.94 7.84
N ILE A 111 -4.93 10.58 8.69
CA ILE A 111 -5.62 9.91 9.80
C ILE A 111 -7.00 9.48 9.32
N ILE A 112 -7.21 8.18 9.29
CA ILE A 112 -8.49 7.57 8.91
C ILE A 112 -9.26 7.31 10.20
N ARG A 113 -10.51 7.78 10.27
CA ARG A 113 -11.44 7.47 11.37
C ARG A 113 -12.59 6.65 10.82
N GLY A 114 -12.82 5.49 11.41
CA GLY A 114 -13.91 4.58 11.03
C GLY A 114 -14.56 3.97 12.26
N SER A 115 -15.82 3.54 12.12
CA SER A 115 -16.56 2.86 13.19
C SER A 115 -16.18 1.38 13.34
N SER A 116 -15.69 0.76 12.27
CA SER A 116 -15.30 -0.65 12.22
C SER A 116 -13.91 -0.79 11.58
N PRO A 117 -13.05 -1.69 12.11
CA PRO A 117 -11.72 -1.92 11.54
C PRO A 117 -11.79 -2.34 10.07
N ASN A 118 -12.80 -3.11 9.69
CA ASN A 118 -12.94 -3.58 8.30
C ASN A 118 -13.15 -2.43 7.31
N VAL A 119 -13.90 -1.40 7.69
CA VAL A 119 -14.14 -0.21 6.85
C VAL A 119 -12.88 0.65 6.79
N MET A 120 -12.14 0.74 7.89
CA MET A 120 -10.88 1.47 7.95
C MET A 120 -9.83 0.83 7.03
N ASP A 121 -9.69 -0.49 7.06
CA ASP A 121 -8.78 -1.24 6.20
C ASP A 121 -9.12 -1.06 4.71
N ASP A 122 -10.41 -1.07 4.36
CA ASP A 122 -10.86 -0.83 2.98
C ASP A 122 -10.60 0.61 2.53
N THR A 123 -10.83 1.58 3.43
CA THR A 123 -10.53 2.99 3.18
C THR A 123 -9.03 3.23 3.02
N GLU A 124 -8.19 2.58 3.83
CA GLU A 124 -6.73 2.64 3.71
C GLU A 124 -6.29 2.14 2.33
N ARG A 125 -6.80 0.98 1.91
CA ARG A 125 -6.52 0.43 0.58
C ARG A 125 -6.93 1.37 -0.53
N ALA A 126 -8.13 1.95 -0.46
CA ALA A 126 -8.60 2.91 -1.45
C ALA A 126 -7.70 4.16 -1.56
N ILE A 127 -7.23 4.68 -0.42
CA ILE A 127 -6.28 5.82 -0.40
C ILE A 127 -4.95 5.41 -1.01
N ILE A 128 -4.41 4.24 -0.67
CA ILE A 128 -3.15 3.73 -1.22
C ILE A 128 -3.27 3.58 -2.74
N ASP A 129 -4.39 3.05 -3.24
CA ASP A 129 -4.66 2.90 -4.67
C ASP A 129 -4.74 4.26 -5.38
N GLY A 130 -5.39 5.24 -4.76
CA GLY A 130 -5.43 6.62 -5.27
C GLY A 130 -4.05 7.26 -5.37
N VAL A 131 -3.22 7.14 -4.32
CA VAL A 131 -1.84 7.64 -4.30
C VAL A 131 -0.98 6.94 -5.35
N ASN A 132 -1.14 5.63 -5.51
CA ASN A 132 -0.42 4.86 -6.53
C ASN A 132 -0.83 5.27 -7.95
N ASN A 133 -2.12 5.53 -8.19
CA ASN A 133 -2.60 6.05 -9.47
C ASN A 133 -2.01 7.43 -9.75
N PHE A 134 -1.99 8.33 -8.77
CA PHE A 134 -1.34 9.64 -8.93
C PHE A 134 0.15 9.50 -9.23
N ARG A 135 0.85 8.58 -8.56
CA ARG A 135 2.26 8.27 -8.82
C ARG A 135 2.51 7.73 -10.25
N ILE A 136 1.55 6.99 -10.82
CA ILE A 136 1.64 6.54 -12.20
C ILE A 136 1.46 7.72 -13.15
N LEU A 137 0.49 8.60 -12.87
CA LEU A 137 0.23 9.79 -13.67
C LEU A 137 1.45 10.73 -13.70
N THR A 138 2.17 10.92 -12.59
CA THR A 138 3.39 11.75 -12.61
C THR A 138 4.49 11.22 -13.53
N ARG A 139 4.45 9.93 -13.89
CA ARG A 139 5.39 9.32 -14.87
C ARG A 139 4.86 9.40 -16.29
N ASP A 140 3.57 9.12 -16.50
CA ASP A 140 2.91 9.20 -17.80
C ASP A 140 1.50 9.79 -17.65
N ASN A 141 1.28 10.95 -18.30
CA ASN A 141 0.05 11.73 -18.21
C ASN A 141 -1.06 11.24 -19.17
N ARG A 142 -0.84 10.15 -19.91
CA ARG A 142 -1.82 9.64 -20.88
C ARG A 142 -3.00 8.96 -20.18
N LEU A 143 -4.20 9.45 -20.48
CA LEU A 143 -5.46 8.93 -19.98
C LEU A 143 -6.26 8.28 -21.10
N LEU A 144 -7.00 7.23 -20.75
CA LEU A 144 -7.92 6.52 -21.62
C LEU A 144 -9.34 6.57 -21.04
N ALA A 145 -10.35 6.38 -21.88
CA ALA A 145 -11.74 6.26 -21.42
C ALA A 145 -11.92 5.00 -20.56
N GLY A 146 -12.52 5.14 -19.37
CA GLY A 146 -12.76 4.02 -18.46
C GLY A 146 -13.98 3.17 -18.83
N GLY A 147 -14.54 2.46 -17.85
CA GLY A 147 -15.85 1.79 -18.00
C GLY A 147 -15.90 0.65 -19.02
N GLY A 148 -14.77 0.03 -19.36
CA GLY A 148 -14.71 -1.06 -20.36
C GLY A 148 -14.63 -0.59 -21.82
N ALA A 149 -14.54 0.73 -22.06
CA ALA A 149 -14.48 1.31 -23.40
C ALA A 149 -13.22 0.88 -24.17
N VAL A 150 -12.07 0.90 -23.49
CA VAL A 150 -10.77 0.54 -24.07
C VAL A 150 -10.73 -0.93 -24.44
N GLU A 151 -11.18 -1.79 -23.53
CA GLU A 151 -11.21 -3.24 -23.72
C GLU A 151 -12.05 -3.62 -24.92
N LEU A 152 -13.21 -2.99 -25.10
CA LEU A 152 -14.09 -3.26 -26.23
C LEU A 152 -13.51 -2.75 -27.55
N GLU A 153 -12.92 -1.55 -27.56
CA GLU A 153 -12.28 -1.02 -28.76
C GLU A 153 -11.05 -1.86 -29.16
N LEU A 154 -10.28 -2.36 -28.18
CA LEU A 154 -9.19 -3.30 -28.42
C LEU A 154 -9.70 -4.63 -28.97
N ALA A 155 -10.76 -5.20 -28.39
CA ALA A 155 -11.38 -6.43 -28.88
C ALA A 155 -11.75 -6.30 -30.37
N ARG A 156 -12.40 -5.19 -30.73
CA ARG A 156 -12.79 -4.90 -32.12
C ARG A 156 -11.59 -4.75 -33.06
N GLN A 157 -10.53 -4.08 -32.63
CA GLN A 157 -9.32 -3.91 -33.45
C GLN A 157 -8.56 -5.23 -33.64
N ILE A 158 -8.49 -6.05 -32.60
CA ILE A 158 -7.88 -7.38 -32.65
C ILE A 158 -8.68 -8.32 -33.55
N GLU A 159 -10.02 -8.28 -33.48
CA GLU A 159 -10.88 -9.06 -34.37
C GLU A 159 -10.68 -8.68 -35.84
N LYS A 160 -10.58 -7.37 -36.14
CA LYS A 160 -10.23 -6.90 -37.49
C LYS A 160 -8.86 -7.38 -37.94
N TYR A 161 -7.87 -7.38 -37.05
CA TYR A 161 -6.54 -7.91 -37.32
C TYR A 161 -6.58 -9.41 -37.59
N GLY A 162 -7.37 -10.17 -36.82
CA GLY A 162 -7.59 -11.60 -37.02
C GLY A 162 -8.23 -11.92 -38.37
N ALA A 163 -9.11 -11.05 -38.89
CA ALA A 163 -9.69 -11.21 -40.23
C ALA A 163 -8.67 -11.00 -41.37
N LEU A 164 -7.59 -10.25 -41.13
CA LEU A 164 -6.54 -10.00 -42.12
C LEU A 164 -5.48 -11.10 -42.16
N CYS A 165 -5.26 -11.80 -41.05
CA CYS A 165 -4.27 -12.87 -40.96
C CYS A 165 -4.79 -14.19 -41.57
N PRO A 166 -4.14 -14.75 -42.60
CA PRO A 166 -4.48 -16.07 -43.10
C PRO A 166 -3.89 -17.17 -42.19
N GLY A 167 -4.59 -18.31 -42.09
CA GLY A 167 -4.11 -19.52 -41.42
C GLY A 167 -4.77 -19.82 -40.07
N MET A 168 -4.22 -20.79 -39.35
CA MET A 168 -4.80 -21.29 -38.10
C MET A 168 -4.69 -20.30 -36.93
N GLU A 169 -3.76 -19.36 -37.00
CA GLU A 169 -3.55 -18.34 -35.96
C GLU A 169 -4.75 -17.39 -35.82
N GLN A 170 -5.54 -17.23 -36.89
CA GLN A 170 -6.77 -16.44 -36.89
C GLN A 170 -7.72 -16.84 -35.75
N TYR A 171 -7.86 -18.14 -35.49
CA TYR A 171 -8.75 -18.63 -34.42
C TYR A 171 -8.27 -18.18 -33.05
N SER A 172 -6.97 -18.23 -32.80
CA SER A 172 -6.35 -17.80 -31.54
C SER A 172 -6.49 -16.29 -31.35
N ILE A 173 -6.27 -15.50 -32.40
CA ILE A 173 -6.42 -14.03 -32.38
C ILE A 173 -7.88 -13.65 -32.07
N ASN A 174 -8.85 -14.29 -32.73
CA ASN A 174 -10.27 -14.05 -32.49
C ASN A 174 -10.68 -14.43 -31.07
N LYS A 175 -10.14 -15.53 -30.52
CA LYS A 175 -10.38 -15.90 -29.12
C LYS A 175 -9.75 -14.91 -28.14
N PHE A 176 -8.59 -14.35 -28.48
CA PHE A 176 -7.99 -13.28 -27.68
C PHE A 176 -8.88 -12.03 -27.66
N ALA A 177 -9.46 -11.62 -28.79
CA ALA A 177 -10.44 -10.53 -28.85
C ALA A 177 -11.66 -10.79 -27.93
N VAL A 178 -12.23 -12.00 -27.97
CA VAL A 178 -13.37 -12.38 -27.10
C VAL A 178 -13.00 -12.32 -25.62
N SER A 179 -11.76 -12.65 -25.25
CA SER A 179 -11.32 -12.60 -23.85
C SER A 179 -11.32 -11.17 -23.28
N MET A 180 -11.08 -10.15 -24.10
CA MET A 180 -11.12 -8.74 -23.68
C MET A 180 -12.53 -8.28 -23.31
N GLU A 181 -13.57 -8.85 -23.93
CA GLU A 181 -14.97 -8.52 -23.61
C GLU A 181 -15.44 -9.04 -22.25
N VAL A 182 -14.66 -9.94 -21.62
CA VAL A 182 -14.99 -10.44 -20.29
C VAL A 182 -14.99 -9.31 -19.26
N LEU A 183 -14.12 -8.30 -19.39
CA LEU A 183 -14.07 -7.18 -18.46
C LEU A 183 -15.36 -6.34 -18.43
N PRO A 184 -15.85 -5.77 -19.55
CA PRO A 184 -17.14 -5.08 -19.54
C PRO A 184 -18.31 -6.02 -19.20
N LYS A 185 -18.22 -7.31 -19.54
CA LYS A 185 -19.23 -8.29 -19.13
C LYS A 185 -19.34 -8.40 -17.61
N GLN A 186 -18.19 -8.58 -16.93
CA GLN A 186 -18.14 -8.69 -15.48
C GLN A 186 -18.58 -7.39 -14.80
N LEU A 187 -18.24 -6.23 -15.37
CA LEU A 187 -18.74 -4.95 -14.87
C LEU A 187 -20.28 -4.87 -14.92
N ALA A 188 -20.90 -5.34 -16.01
CA ALA A 188 -22.36 -5.39 -16.13
C ALA A 188 -23.01 -6.45 -15.23
N ASP A 189 -22.38 -7.61 -15.05
CA ASP A 189 -22.87 -8.66 -14.16
C ASP A 189 -22.81 -8.19 -12.69
N ASN A 190 -21.72 -7.53 -12.27
CA ASN A 190 -21.54 -6.99 -10.93
C ASN A 190 -22.50 -5.84 -10.61
N SER A 191 -22.97 -5.10 -11.61
CA SER A 191 -23.95 -4.04 -11.42
C SER A 191 -25.40 -4.53 -11.40
N GLY A 192 -25.62 -5.85 -11.53
CA GLY A 192 -26.96 -6.46 -11.54
C GLY A 192 -27.75 -6.21 -12.83
N ALA A 193 -27.11 -5.67 -13.86
CA ALA A 193 -27.74 -5.42 -15.15
C ALA A 193 -27.64 -6.65 -16.08
N LYS A 194 -28.50 -6.72 -17.11
CA LYS A 194 -28.42 -7.79 -18.11
C LYS A 194 -27.21 -7.58 -19.02
N SER A 195 -26.10 -8.26 -18.72
CA SER A 195 -24.83 -8.12 -19.45
C SER A 195 -24.93 -8.35 -20.95
N ILE A 196 -25.74 -9.32 -21.40
CA ILE A 196 -25.91 -9.62 -22.84
C ILE A 196 -26.45 -8.39 -23.61
N ASN A 197 -27.46 -7.71 -23.05
CA ASN A 197 -28.09 -6.57 -23.71
C ASN A 197 -27.14 -5.37 -23.75
N LEU A 198 -26.45 -5.09 -22.64
CA LEU A 198 -25.51 -3.97 -22.55
C LEU A 198 -24.29 -4.16 -23.44
N LEU A 199 -23.73 -5.38 -23.50
CA LEU A 199 -22.61 -5.68 -24.40
C LEU A 199 -23.02 -5.55 -25.87
N SER A 200 -24.23 -6.00 -26.23
CA SER A 200 -24.74 -5.84 -27.59
C SER A 200 -24.87 -4.36 -27.96
N GLN A 201 -25.45 -3.55 -27.08
CA GLN A 201 -25.57 -2.10 -27.27
C GLN A 201 -24.20 -1.42 -27.39
N LEU A 202 -23.25 -1.76 -26.51
CA LEU A 202 -21.89 -1.24 -26.56
C LEU A 202 -21.19 -1.58 -27.87
N ARG A 203 -21.33 -2.83 -28.35
CA ARG A 203 -20.75 -3.26 -29.63
C ARG A 203 -21.29 -2.43 -30.78
N THR A 204 -22.61 -2.18 -30.83
CA THR A 204 -23.23 -1.34 -31.86
C THR A 204 -22.64 0.08 -31.83
N VAL A 205 -22.53 0.68 -30.64
CA VAL A 205 -22.00 2.04 -30.49
C VAL A 205 -20.52 2.14 -30.91
N HIS A 206 -19.71 1.12 -30.61
CA HIS A 206 -18.31 1.07 -31.07
C HIS A 206 -18.17 0.72 -32.55
N GLN A 207 -19.12 -0.02 -33.13
CA GLN A 207 -19.21 -0.22 -34.58
C GLN A 207 -19.45 1.12 -35.30
N ASP A 208 -20.28 1.98 -34.73
CA ASP A 208 -20.53 3.35 -35.22
C ASP A 208 -19.33 4.31 -35.06
N GLY A 209 -18.21 3.82 -34.50
CA GLY A 209 -16.95 4.56 -34.40
C GLY A 209 -16.79 5.39 -33.12
N LYS A 210 -17.71 5.29 -32.17
CA LYS A 210 -17.63 6.01 -30.89
C LYS A 210 -16.80 5.22 -29.88
N LYS A 211 -15.49 5.51 -29.83
CA LYS A 211 -14.49 4.76 -29.03
C LYS A 211 -14.52 5.05 -27.53
N THR A 212 -15.21 6.11 -27.12
CA THR A 212 -15.16 6.66 -25.76
C THR A 212 -16.33 6.20 -24.89
N TYR A 213 -17.24 5.43 -25.48
CA TYR A 213 -18.42 4.92 -24.79
C TYR A 213 -18.06 3.71 -23.92
N GLY A 214 -18.58 3.69 -22.71
CA GLY A 214 -18.39 2.60 -21.76
C GLY A 214 -19.66 2.33 -20.96
N LEU A 215 -19.54 1.46 -19.96
CA LEU A 215 -20.58 1.22 -18.98
C LEU A 215 -20.50 2.27 -17.88
N ASN A 216 -21.54 3.09 -17.77
CA ASN A 216 -21.77 3.95 -16.63
C ASN A 216 -22.59 3.19 -15.59
N VAL A 217 -22.00 2.89 -14.43
CA VAL A 217 -22.69 2.23 -13.32
C VAL A 217 -23.13 3.31 -12.34
N THR A 218 -24.45 3.50 -12.25
CA THR A 218 -25.07 4.44 -11.30
C THR A 218 -26.05 3.71 -10.39
N PRO A 219 -26.44 4.29 -9.24
CA PRO A 219 -27.42 3.67 -8.33
C PRO A 219 -28.78 3.40 -9.00
N GLU A 220 -29.14 4.20 -9.99
CA GLU A 220 -30.42 4.11 -10.73
C GLU A 220 -30.39 3.02 -11.81
N GLY A 221 -29.20 2.59 -12.23
CA GLY A 221 -29.01 1.56 -13.24
C GLY A 221 -27.69 1.69 -14.00
N THR A 222 -27.40 0.69 -14.82
CA THR A 222 -26.23 0.68 -15.70
C THR A 222 -26.64 1.04 -17.11
N THR A 223 -26.00 2.06 -17.68
CA THR A 223 -26.28 2.54 -19.04
C THR A 223 -25.02 2.71 -19.85
N VAL A 224 -25.15 2.69 -21.18
CA VAL A 224 -24.05 2.97 -22.10
C VAL A 224 -23.95 4.47 -22.30
N ALA A 225 -22.83 5.07 -21.91
CA ALA A 225 -22.61 6.51 -21.97
C ALA A 225 -21.18 6.85 -22.38
N ASP A 226 -20.95 8.09 -22.80
CA ASP A 226 -19.61 8.59 -23.09
C ASP A 226 -18.86 8.85 -21.77
N MET A 227 -17.69 8.23 -21.60
CA MET A 227 -16.93 8.27 -20.34
C MET A 227 -16.15 9.57 -20.15
N ILE A 228 -15.80 10.25 -21.25
CA ILE A 228 -15.06 11.53 -21.21
C ILE A 228 -15.85 12.63 -20.47
N PRO A 229 -17.11 12.94 -20.83
CA PRO A 229 -17.88 13.96 -20.12
C PRO A 229 -18.23 13.55 -18.69
N LEU A 230 -18.26 12.24 -18.39
CA LEU A 230 -18.48 11.72 -17.04
C LEU A 230 -17.23 11.82 -16.15
N GLY A 231 -16.05 12.12 -16.72
CA GLY A 231 -14.82 12.24 -15.96
C GLY A 231 -14.19 10.91 -15.56
N THR A 232 -14.62 9.79 -16.14
CA THR A 232 -14.13 8.44 -15.81
C THR A 232 -12.98 8.06 -16.73
N TYR A 233 -11.76 8.13 -16.19
CA TYR A 233 -10.53 7.84 -16.93
C TYR A 233 -9.71 6.75 -16.27
N ASP A 234 -9.06 5.93 -17.10
CA ASP A 234 -8.06 4.96 -16.68
C ASP A 234 -6.67 5.41 -17.15
N PRO A 235 -5.61 5.30 -16.31
CA PRO A 235 -4.24 5.56 -16.75
C PRO A 235 -3.79 4.57 -17.83
N TYR A 236 -3.21 5.09 -18.92
CA TYR A 236 -2.70 4.27 -20.03
C TYR A 236 -1.69 3.22 -19.55
N LEU A 237 -0.75 3.64 -18.71
CA LEU A 237 0.34 2.78 -18.25
C LEU A 237 -0.17 1.56 -17.46
N THR A 238 -1.22 1.76 -16.64
CA THR A 238 -1.87 0.68 -15.89
C THR A 238 -2.47 -0.36 -16.82
N LYS A 239 -3.23 0.06 -17.84
CA LYS A 239 -3.84 -0.85 -18.83
C LYS A 239 -2.77 -1.58 -19.66
N TYR A 240 -1.70 -0.90 -20.06
CA TYR A 240 -0.59 -1.51 -20.80
C TYR A 240 0.06 -2.65 -20.02
N TRP A 241 0.43 -2.40 -18.75
CA TRP A 241 1.04 -3.44 -17.92
C TRP A 241 0.06 -4.55 -17.55
N MET A 242 -1.21 -4.21 -17.29
CA MET A 242 -2.27 -5.18 -17.02
C MET A 242 -2.36 -6.21 -18.16
N ILE A 243 -2.51 -5.76 -19.40
CA ILE A 243 -2.63 -6.65 -20.56
C ILE A 243 -1.34 -7.46 -20.73
N LYS A 244 -0.18 -6.82 -20.68
CA LYS A 244 1.12 -7.48 -20.90
C LYS A 244 1.41 -8.57 -19.85
N LEU A 245 1.12 -8.30 -18.58
CA LEU A 245 1.34 -9.27 -17.51
C LEU A 245 0.33 -10.41 -17.59
N ALA A 246 -0.94 -10.11 -17.88
CA ALA A 246 -1.97 -11.12 -18.06
C ALA A 246 -1.66 -12.06 -19.25
N THR A 247 -1.22 -11.51 -20.38
CA THR A 247 -0.81 -12.33 -21.54
C THR A 247 0.40 -13.19 -21.23
N ASN A 248 1.42 -12.63 -20.57
CA ASN A 248 2.61 -13.40 -20.19
C ASN A 248 2.26 -14.54 -19.25
N LEU A 249 1.40 -14.28 -18.25
CA LEU A 249 0.93 -15.31 -17.33
C LEU A 249 0.18 -16.42 -18.09
N ALA A 250 -0.76 -16.06 -18.96
CA ALA A 250 -1.52 -17.03 -19.74
C ALA A 250 -0.61 -17.90 -20.61
N VAL A 251 0.37 -17.30 -21.30
CA VAL A 251 1.36 -18.05 -22.09
C VAL A 251 2.20 -18.97 -21.20
N THR A 252 2.68 -18.49 -20.05
CA THR A 252 3.45 -19.36 -19.13
C THR A 252 2.64 -20.55 -18.64
N LEU A 253 1.35 -20.38 -18.36
CA LEU A 253 0.48 -21.47 -17.91
C LEU A 253 0.18 -22.46 -19.05
N LEU A 254 -0.07 -21.97 -20.26
CA LEU A 254 -0.35 -22.82 -21.42
C LEU A 254 0.88 -23.60 -21.91
N ASN A 255 2.09 -23.11 -21.62
CA ASN A 255 3.34 -23.80 -21.97
C ASN A 255 3.70 -24.94 -21.00
N VAL A 256 2.97 -25.11 -19.89
CA VAL A 256 3.23 -26.21 -18.93
C VAL A 256 2.41 -27.43 -19.35
N ASP A 257 3.10 -28.44 -19.89
CA ASP A 257 2.45 -29.69 -20.30
C ASP A 257 2.08 -30.59 -19.11
N GLN A 258 2.92 -30.64 -18.07
CA GLN A 258 2.71 -31.49 -16.91
C GLN A 258 3.22 -30.85 -15.62
N ILE A 259 2.40 -30.94 -14.56
CA ILE A 259 2.76 -30.52 -13.21
C ILE A 259 3.06 -31.76 -12.38
N ILE A 260 4.28 -31.87 -11.87
CA ILE A 260 4.70 -32.93 -10.95
C ILE A 260 4.75 -32.33 -9.55
N MET A 261 3.89 -32.80 -8.65
CA MET A 261 3.84 -32.35 -7.26
C MET A 261 4.62 -33.31 -6.37
N ALA A 262 5.58 -32.79 -5.61
CA ALA A 262 6.25 -33.55 -4.56
C ALA A 262 5.50 -33.38 -3.24
N LYS A 263 5.35 -34.47 -2.46
CA LYS A 263 4.83 -34.36 -1.08
C LYS A 263 5.80 -33.49 -0.28
N GLN A 264 5.26 -32.49 0.42
CA GLN A 264 6.05 -31.68 1.33
C GLN A 264 6.73 -32.63 2.32
N ALA A 265 8.06 -32.56 2.42
CA ALA A 265 8.80 -33.39 3.35
C ALA A 265 8.32 -33.07 4.76
N GLU A 266 7.53 -33.97 5.35
CA GLU A 266 7.27 -33.97 6.78
C GLU A 266 8.65 -34.16 7.43
N GLY A 267 9.24 -33.05 7.89
CA GLY A 267 10.44 -33.11 8.70
C GLY A 267 10.18 -34.01 9.91
N PRO A 268 11.21 -34.67 10.47
CA PRO A 268 11.03 -35.54 11.62
C PRO A 268 10.29 -34.78 12.72
N LEU A 269 9.19 -35.38 13.21
CA LEU A 269 8.40 -34.86 14.32
C LEU A 269 9.36 -34.41 15.43
N PRO A 270 9.20 -33.20 15.99
CA PRO A 270 10.05 -32.75 17.08
C PRO A 270 9.96 -33.78 18.21
N LYS A 271 11.12 -34.37 18.57
CA LYS A 271 11.21 -35.35 19.65
C LYS A 271 10.56 -34.74 20.90
N THR A 272 9.49 -35.36 21.37
CA THR A 272 8.87 -35.02 22.65
C THR A 272 9.95 -35.07 23.74
N PRO A 273 10.14 -34.01 24.54
CA PRO A 273 11.17 -34.01 25.58
C PRO A 273 10.89 -35.09 26.63
N GLY A 274 11.80 -36.07 26.68
CA GLY A 274 12.13 -36.99 27.77
C GLY A 274 11.02 -37.47 28.71
N LYS A 275 10.60 -38.72 28.56
CA LYS A 275 10.41 -39.57 29.74
C LYS A 275 11.80 -40.07 30.13
N MET A 276 12.31 -39.61 31.27
CA MET A 276 13.39 -40.31 31.96
C MET A 276 12.85 -41.69 32.35
N ASP A 277 13.42 -42.76 31.81
CA ASP A 277 13.17 -44.10 32.32
C ASP A 277 13.73 -44.20 33.75
N PRO A 278 12.95 -44.72 34.71
CA PRO A 278 13.41 -44.88 36.08
C PRO A 278 14.38 -46.07 36.15
N THR A 279 15.59 -45.80 36.64
CA THR A 279 16.44 -46.69 37.46
C THR A 279 16.37 -48.20 37.20
N ASP A 280 17.40 -48.75 36.56
CA ASP A 280 17.84 -50.13 36.81
C ASP A 280 19.18 -50.05 37.57
N ASP A 281 19.07 -50.05 38.91
CA ASP A 281 20.09 -50.59 39.80
C ASP A 281 19.89 -52.11 39.82
N ASP A 282 20.83 -52.87 39.25
CA ASP A 282 21.30 -54.20 39.70
C ASP A 282 22.50 -54.68 38.84
#